data_AF-A0A9N7LWV2-F1
#
_entry.id   AF-A0A9N7LWV2-F1
#
_cell.length_a   1.000
_cell.length_b   1.000
_cell.length_c   1.000
_cell.angle_alpha   90.00
_cell.angle_beta   90.00
_cell.angle_gamma   90.00
#
_symmetry.space_group_name_H-M   'P 1'
#
loop_
_entity.id
_entity.type
_entity.pdbx_description
1 polymer ?
#
loop_
_entity_poly.entity_id
_entity_poly.type
_entity_poly.pdbx_seq_one_letter_code
_entity_poly.pdbx_strand_id
1 'polypeptide(L)'
;MSTKYYLQMVPVESVEPGFSLAVEHRGDYRLFQVDCTQMSRRTGQPVMIKLTSERPGGSDPWILEYEAGAPVARLLGVCQVAS
;
A
#
# COMPACT_ATOMS: atom_id res chain seq x y z
N MET A 1 -18.62 -17.07 7.62
CA MET A 1 -17.64 -16.35 8.44
C MET A 1 -17.21 -15.11 7.67
N SER A 2 -17.46 -13.90 8.18
CA SER A 2 -17.06 -12.65 7.52
C SER A 2 -15.91 -12.02 8.29
N THR A 3 -14.79 -11.77 7.61
CA THR A 3 -13.63 -11.08 8.17
C THR A 3 -13.81 -9.59 7.97
N LYS A 4 -13.81 -8.81 9.05
CA LYS A 4 -13.85 -7.34 8.97
C LYS A 4 -12.43 -6.78 9.03
N TYR A 5 -12.13 -5.88 8.10
CA TYR A 5 -10.85 -5.18 8.04
C TYR A 5 -11.04 -3.74 8.52
N TYR A 6 -10.17 -3.28 9.41
CA TYR A 6 -10.11 -1.86 9.78
C TYR A 6 -9.14 -1.16 8.85
N LEU A 7 -9.68 -0.30 7.99
CA LEU A 7 -8.91 0.47 7.01
C LEU A 7 -8.87 1.94 7.41
N GLN A 8 -7.72 2.58 7.18
CA GLN A 8 -7.53 4.02 7.28
C GLN A 8 -7.01 4.55 5.96
N MET A 9 -7.68 5.55 5.39
CA MET A 9 -7.14 6.28 4.25
C MET A 9 -6.06 7.24 4.74
N VAL A 10 -4.86 7.13 4.16
CA VAL A 10 -3.74 8.02 4.43
C VAL A 10 -3.18 8.53 3.10
N PRO A 11 -2.61 9.74 3.04
CA PRO A 11 -1.90 10.17 1.85
C PRO A 11 -0.62 9.34 1.69
N VAL A 12 -0.24 9.05 0.44
CA VAL A 12 0.86 8.12 0.14
C VAL A 12 2.23 8.56 0.69
N GLU A 13 2.46 9.86 0.89
CA GLU A 13 3.66 10.40 1.54
C GLU A 13 3.76 10.09 3.03
N SER A 14 2.66 9.68 3.69
CA SER A 14 2.65 9.26 5.09
C SER A 14 2.87 7.75 5.26
N VAL A 15 3.09 7.02 4.17
CA VAL A 15 3.36 5.58 4.21
C VAL A 15 4.81 5.36 4.60
N GLU A 16 5.01 4.46 5.55
CA GLU A 16 6.33 4.06 6.04
C GLU A 16 6.56 2.56 5.84
N PRO A 17 7.82 2.10 5.74
CA PRO A 17 8.15 0.69 5.81
C PRO A 17 7.50 0.01 7.03
N GLY A 18 6.99 -1.20 6.83
CA GLY A 18 6.20 -1.95 7.81
C GLY A 18 4.69 -1.71 7.72
N PHE A 19 4.22 -0.72 6.95
CA PHE A 19 2.78 -0.57 6.73
C PHE A 19 2.25 -1.70 5.86
N SER A 20 1.02 -2.12 6.18
CA SER A 20 0.22 -3.03 5.35
C SER A 20 -0.81 -2.21 4.59
N LEU A 21 -0.83 -2.30 3.27
CA LEU A 21 -1.81 -1.63 2.42
C LEU A 21 -2.76 -2.65 1.78
N ALA A 22 -4.03 -2.28 1.67
CA ALA A 22 -4.99 -3.00 0.85
C ALA A 22 -5.00 -2.37 -0.54
N VAL A 23 -4.57 -3.11 -1.54
CA VAL A 23 -4.38 -2.61 -2.91
C VAL A 23 -5.26 -3.39 -3.86
N GLU A 24 -6.08 -2.70 -4.63
CA GLU A 24 -6.87 -3.32 -5.68
C GLU A 24 -5.95 -3.78 -6.82
N HIS A 25 -6.06 -5.04 -7.21
CA HIS A 25 -5.34 -5.62 -8.32
C HIS A 25 -6.23 -6.61 -9.07
N ARG A 26 -6.64 -6.23 -10.28
CA ARG A 26 -7.51 -7.04 -11.17
C ARG A 26 -8.88 -7.39 -10.57
N GLY A 27 -9.49 -6.44 -9.86
CA GLY A 27 -10.82 -6.60 -9.25
C GLY A 27 -10.82 -7.28 -7.88
N ASP A 28 -9.66 -7.74 -7.40
CA ASP A 28 -9.48 -8.27 -6.03
C ASP A 28 -8.58 -7.36 -5.20
N TYR A 29 -8.79 -7.34 -3.89
CA TYR A 29 -7.88 -6.67 -2.96
C TYR A 29 -6.76 -7.62 -2.53
N ARG A 30 -5.52 -7.14 -2.63
CA ARG A 30 -4.32 -7.85 -2.20
C ARG A 30 -3.59 -7.06 -1.13
N LEU A 31 -2.99 -7.78 -0.20
CA LEU A 31 -2.14 -7.20 0.83
C LEU A 31 -0.78 -6.82 0.22
N PHE A 32 -0.41 -5.56 0.36
CA PHE A 32 0.90 -5.04 -0.01
C PHE A 32 1.65 -4.63 1.24
N GLN A 33 2.73 -5.34 1.57
CA GLN A 33 3.56 -5.03 2.73
C GLN A 33 4.69 -4.10 2.30
N VAL A 34 4.68 -2.88 2.80
CA VAL A 34 5.65 -1.86 2.38
C VAL A 34 7.00 -2.18 3.00
N ASP A 35 8.00 -2.44 2.16
CA ASP A 35 9.37 -2.69 2.61
C ASP A 35 10.27 -1.46 2.36
N CYS A 36 9.99 -0.70 1.30
CA CYS A 36 10.70 0.55 1.03
C CYS A 36 9.77 1.61 0.43
N THR A 37 10.07 2.87 0.75
CA THR A 37 9.44 4.07 0.22
C THR A 37 10.49 4.97 -0.41
N GLN A 38 10.27 5.42 -1.64
CA GLN A 38 11.16 6.33 -2.35
C GLN A 38 10.38 7.53 -2.89
N MET A 39 10.89 8.74 -2.68
CA MET A 39 10.32 9.98 -3.19
C MET A 39 11.18 10.52 -4.32
N SER A 40 10.59 10.79 -5.47
CA SER A 40 11.24 11.41 -6.62
C SER A 40 10.65 12.79 -6.88
N ARG A 41 11.52 13.79 -6.96
CA ARG A 41 11.16 15.17 -7.29
C ARG A 41 11.92 15.58 -8.54
N ARG A 42 11.20 16.03 -9.56
CA ARG A 42 11.78 16.54 -10.81
C ARG A 42 11.14 17.87 -11.14
N THR A 43 11.94 18.86 -11.55
CA THR A 43 11.45 20.21 -11.85
C THR A 43 10.37 20.15 -12.93
N GLY A 44 9.22 20.75 -12.66
CA GLY A 44 8.08 20.78 -13.59
C GLY A 44 7.27 19.48 -13.68
N GLN A 45 7.55 18.48 -12.84
CA GLN A 45 6.77 17.23 -12.76
C GLN A 45 6.14 17.05 -11.37
N PRO A 46 5.02 16.31 -11.27
CA PRO A 46 4.48 15.88 -9.99
C PRO A 46 5.52 15.14 -9.16
N VAL A 47 5.41 15.27 -7.84
CA VAL A 47 6.19 14.45 -6.90
C VAL A 47 5.67 13.03 -6.98
N MET A 48 6.57 12.09 -7.29
CA MET A 48 6.24 10.67 -7.35
C MET A 48 6.71 9.96 -6.09
N ILE A 49 5.88 9.06 -5.56
CA ILE A 49 6.18 8.21 -4.42
C ILE A 49 6.07 6.77 -4.89
N LYS A 50 7.18 6.04 -4.74
CA LYS A 50 7.32 4.65 -5.10
C LYS A 50 7.36 3.81 -3.84
N LEU A 51 6.43 2.87 -3.73
CA LEU A 51 6.39 1.87 -2.68
C LEU A 51 6.84 0.53 -3.27
N THR A 52 7.67 -0.20 -2.54
CA THR A 52 8.09 -1.55 -2.95
C THR A 52 7.82 -2.55 -1.85
N SER A 53 7.41 -3.74 -2.27
CA SER A 53 7.15 -4.91 -1.43
C SER A 53 7.88 -6.11 -2.03
N GLU A 54 8.50 -6.94 -1.20
CA GLU A 54 8.96 -8.26 -1.58
C GLU A 54 7.74 -9.11 -1.96
N ARG A 55 7.80 -9.74 -3.13
CA ARG A 55 6.69 -10.56 -3.60
C ARG A 55 6.82 -11.97 -3.02
N PRO A 56 5.81 -12.49 -2.32
CA PRO A 56 5.84 -13.89 -1.88
C PRO A 56 5.96 -14.83 -3.08
N GLY A 57 7.10 -15.53 -3.20
CA GLY A 57 7.34 -16.54 -4.23
C GLY A 57 7.71 -16.03 -5.63
N GLY A 58 8.14 -14.78 -5.80
CA GLY A 58 8.58 -14.23 -7.09
C GLY A 58 9.99 -13.61 -7.02
N SER A 59 10.63 -13.46 -8.19
CA SER A 59 11.96 -12.82 -8.30
C SER A 59 11.92 -11.29 -8.29
N ASP A 60 10.81 -10.70 -8.73
CA ASP A 60 10.69 -9.25 -8.89
C ASP A 60 9.84 -8.63 -7.76
N PRO A 61 10.30 -7.51 -7.18
CA PRO A 61 9.55 -6.79 -6.16
C PRO A 61 8.25 -6.26 -6.75
N TRP A 62 7.18 -6.29 -5.94
CA TRP A 62 5.94 -5.63 -6.29
C TRP A 62 6.10 -4.13 -6.06
N ILE A 63 5.89 -3.35 -7.11
CA ILE A 63 6.06 -1.89 -7.11
C ILE A 63 4.69 -1.22 -7.28
N LEU A 64 4.46 -0.17 -6.50
CA LEU A 64 3.35 0.76 -6.68
C LEU A 64 3.92 2.19 -6.79
N GLU A 65 3.36 2.98 -7.69
CA GLU A 65 3.76 4.37 -7.90
C GLU A 65 2.54 5.27 -7.85
N TYR A 66 2.65 6.35 -7.08
CA TYR A 66 1.58 7.30 -6.86
C TYR A 66 2.13 8.73 -6.92
N GLU A 67 1.29 9.68 -7.33
CA GLU A 67 1.56 11.10 -7.09
C GLU A 67 1.36 11.41 -5.60
N ALA A 68 2.17 12.31 -5.05
CA ALA A 68 1.98 12.79 -3.67
C ALA A 68 0.56 13.34 -3.46
N GLY A 69 -0.05 13.05 -2.32
CA GLY A 69 -1.44 13.34 -1.99
C GLY A 69 -2.43 12.26 -2.42
N ALA A 70 -2.02 11.26 -3.23
CA ALA A 70 -2.90 10.14 -3.57
C ALA A 70 -3.29 9.35 -2.30
N PRO A 71 -4.58 9.06 -2.11
CA PRO A 71 -5.04 8.35 -0.92
C PRO A 71 -4.80 6.84 -1.07
N VAL A 72 -4.22 6.21 -0.06
CA VAL A 72 -4.01 4.75 0.00
C VAL A 72 -4.66 4.15 1.24
N ALA A 73 -5.16 2.92 1.13
CA ALA A 73 -5.86 2.23 2.20
C ALA A 73 -4.87 1.45 3.08
N ARG A 74 -4.53 2.02 4.24
CA ARG A 74 -3.73 1.34 5.27
C ARG A 74 -4.60 0.35 6.04
N LEU A 75 -4.16 -0.90 6.12
CA LEU A 75 -4.74 -1.92 6.98
C LEU A 75 -4.20 -1.76 8.40
N LEU A 76 -5.08 -1.48 9.37
CA LEU A 76 -4.74 -1.34 10.78
C LEU A 76 -4.87 -2.64 11.58
N GLY A 77 -5.72 -3.56 11.11
CA GLY A 77 -5.95 -4.82 11.78
C GLY A 77 -7.14 -5.58 11.22
N VAL A 78 -7.25 -6.84 11.65
CA VAL A 78 -8.29 -7.77 11.24
C VAL A 78 -9.13 -8.14 12.45
N CYS A 79 -10.45 -8.06 12.34
CA CYS A 79 -11.37 -8.57 13.36
C CYS A 79 -12.02 -9.85 12.83
N GLN A 80 -11.76 -10.96 13.52
CA GLN A 80 -12.58 -12.17 13.38
C GLN A 80 -13.82 -12.01 14.26
N VAL A 81 -14.99 -11.90 13.63
CA VAL A 81 -16.25 -12.05 14.36
C VAL A 81 -16.48 -13.54 14.55
N ALA A 82 -16.40 -14.01 15.79
CA ALA A 82 -16.84 -15.35 16.14
C ALA A 82 -18.33 -15.47 15.77
N SER A 83 -18.65 -16.46 14.95
CA SER A 83 -20.03 -16.81 14.59
C SER A 83 -20.62 -17.75 15.64
#